data_AF-Q25249-F1
#
_entry.id   AF-Q25249-F1
#
_cell.length_a   1.000
_cell.length_b   1.000
_cell.length_c   1.000
_cell.angle_alpha   90.00
_cell.angle_beta   90.00
_cell.angle_gamma   90.00
#
_symmetry.space_group_name_H-M   'P 1'
#
loop_
_entity.id
_entity.type
_entity.pdbx_description
1 polymer ?
#
loop_
_entity_poly.entity_id
_entity_poly.type
_entity_poly.pdbx_seq_one_letter_code
_entity_poly.pdbx_strand_id
1 'polypeptide(L)'
;ELRFKAPVEPEPWTGIKRCTRVRAKPCQYNIIIKQVQGREDCLYLNVYTKRLKPTRPMPVLVWVYGGGFQMGEASRDLYSPDYIMMENVVLVTIAYRLGPLGFLSLGDEGCD
;
A
#
# COMPACT_ATOMS: atom_id res chain seq x y z
N GLU A 1 7.29 -18.82 0.77
CA GLU A 1 6.31 -19.58 1.59
C GLU A 1 5.16 -18.74 2.18
N LEU A 2 5.17 -17.40 2.07
CA LEU A 2 4.12 -16.53 2.63
C LEU A 2 2.98 -16.18 1.64
N ARG A 3 3.03 -16.72 0.41
CA ARG A 3 1.99 -16.47 -0.59
C ARG A 3 0.66 -17.07 -0.10
N PHE A 4 -0.44 -16.32 -0.27
CA PHE A 4 -1.80 -16.67 0.18
C PHE A 4 -2.02 -16.77 1.70
N LYS A 5 -0.99 -16.57 2.52
CA LYS A 5 -1.11 -16.54 3.99
C LYS A 5 -1.38 -15.11 4.49
N ALA A 6 -1.82 -14.95 5.73
CA ALA A 6 -1.85 -13.65 6.40
C ALA A 6 -0.48 -12.94 6.33
N PRO A 7 -0.43 -11.60 6.28
CA PRO A 7 0.83 -10.87 6.33
C PRO A 7 1.50 -11.10 7.70
N VAL A 8 2.82 -11.18 7.70
CA VAL A 8 3.63 -11.21 8.93
C VAL A 8 4.30 -9.86 9.13
N GLU A 9 4.74 -9.58 10.34
CA GLU A 9 5.51 -8.37 10.63
C GLU A 9 6.80 -8.33 9.77
N PRO A 10 7.20 -7.14 9.26
CA PRO A 10 8.43 -7.03 8.52
C PRO A 10 9.62 -7.20 9.45
N GLU A 11 10.67 -7.88 8.97
CA GLU A 11 11.93 -7.96 9.69
C GLU A 11 12.45 -6.55 10.04
N PRO A 12 12.86 -6.31 11.29
CA PRO A 12 13.47 -5.04 11.67
C PRO A 12 14.78 -4.84 10.88
N TRP A 13 15.13 -3.59 10.64
CA TRP A 13 16.38 -3.25 9.95
C TRP A 13 17.25 -2.33 10.81
N THR A 14 18.55 -2.42 10.61
CA THR A 14 19.52 -1.49 11.20
C THR A 14 19.81 -0.33 10.25
N GLY A 15 20.04 0.87 10.80
CA GLY A 15 20.36 2.06 10.01
C GLY A 15 19.16 2.70 9.30
N ILE A 16 19.43 3.55 8.30
CA ILE A 16 18.41 4.34 7.63
C ILE A 16 17.93 3.63 6.35
N LYS A 17 16.63 3.30 6.30
CA LYS A 17 15.99 2.77 5.08
C LYS A 17 15.62 3.93 4.14
N ARG A 18 16.08 3.86 2.88
CA ARG A 18 15.76 4.87 1.87
C ARG A 18 14.31 4.68 1.38
N CYS A 19 13.45 5.65 1.69
CA CYS A 19 12.02 5.66 1.36
C CYS A 19 11.62 6.78 0.38
N THR A 20 12.55 7.25 -0.46
CA THR A 20 12.33 8.37 -1.39
C THR A 20 11.89 7.94 -2.79
N ARG A 21 11.66 6.63 -3.01
CA ARG A 21 11.28 6.07 -4.31
C ARG A 21 9.96 5.34 -4.17
N VAL A 22 9.13 5.44 -5.21
CA VAL A 22 7.88 4.69 -5.33
C VAL A 22 8.19 3.19 -5.27
N ARG A 23 7.42 2.45 -4.45
CA ARG A 23 7.48 1.00 -4.37
C ARG A 23 6.57 0.37 -5.42
N ALA A 24 6.82 -0.90 -5.74
CA ALA A 24 6.04 -1.60 -6.75
C ALA A 24 4.56 -1.70 -6.31
N LYS A 25 3.65 -1.47 -7.26
CA LYS A 25 2.22 -1.79 -7.07
C LYS A 25 2.01 -3.32 -6.97
N PRO A 26 0.92 -3.77 -6.34
CA PRO A 26 0.59 -5.20 -6.29
C PRO A 26 0.44 -5.80 -7.68
N CYS A 27 0.78 -7.08 -7.81
CA CYS A 27 0.58 -7.83 -9.05
C CYS A 27 -0.89 -7.79 -9.48
N GLN A 28 -1.15 -7.32 -10.70
CA GLN A 28 -2.50 -7.11 -11.25
C GLN A 28 -2.47 -7.06 -12.78
N TYR A 29 -3.63 -7.25 -13.42
CA TYR A 29 -3.78 -7.10 -14.86
C TYR A 29 -4.20 -5.67 -15.23
N ASN A 30 -3.38 -4.99 -16.02
CA ASN A 30 -3.72 -3.67 -16.55
C ASN A 30 -4.55 -3.82 -17.82
N ILE A 31 -5.83 -3.45 -17.73
CA ILE A 31 -6.80 -3.59 -18.81
C ILE A 31 -6.53 -2.68 -20.02
N ILE A 32 -5.84 -1.55 -19.82
CA ILE A 32 -5.59 -0.55 -20.87
C ILE A 32 -4.49 -1.04 -21.81
N ILE A 33 -3.35 -1.45 -21.23
CA ILE A 33 -2.20 -1.93 -22.02
C ILE A 33 -2.21 -3.45 -22.22
N LYS A 34 -3.20 -4.16 -21.65
CA LYS A 34 -3.41 -5.61 -21.75
C LYS A 34 -2.21 -6.44 -21.28
N GLN A 35 -1.63 -6.06 -20.14
CA GLN A 35 -0.46 -6.72 -19.57
C GLN A 35 -0.55 -6.86 -18.06
N VAL A 36 0.04 -7.93 -17.52
CA VAL A 36 0.26 -8.07 -16.07
C VAL A 36 1.39 -7.12 -15.64
N GLN A 37 1.16 -6.39 -14.57
CA GLN A 37 2.11 -5.45 -13.98
C GLN A 37 2.19 -5.63 -12.46
N GLY A 38 3.24 -5.06 -11.85
CA GLY A 38 3.42 -5.07 -10.39
C GLY A 38 4.31 -6.21 -9.90
N ARG A 39 4.39 -6.36 -8.57
CA ARG A 39 5.18 -7.40 -7.90
C ARG A 39 4.41 -7.97 -6.70
N GLU A 40 4.79 -9.16 -6.24
CA GLU A 40 4.26 -9.73 -4.98
C GLU A 40 4.82 -9.02 -3.74
N ASP A 41 6.07 -8.57 -3.79
CA ASP A 41 6.64 -7.64 -2.80
C ASP A 41 6.03 -6.24 -3.00
N CYS A 42 4.85 -6.05 -2.43
CA CYS A 42 4.00 -4.86 -2.61
C CYS A 42 3.39 -4.33 -1.30
N LEU A 43 3.67 -4.96 -0.16
CA LEU A 43 3.16 -4.56 1.15
C LEU A 43 3.94 -3.36 1.70
N TYR A 44 3.68 -2.19 1.11
CA TYR A 44 4.27 -0.92 1.50
C TYR A 44 3.18 0.13 1.70
N LEU A 45 3.52 1.16 2.47
CA LEU A 45 2.71 2.37 2.61
C LEU A 45 3.56 3.60 2.34
N ASN A 46 2.89 4.72 2.06
CA ASN A 46 3.51 6.02 1.94
C ASN A 46 2.93 6.95 3.00
N VAL A 47 3.77 7.83 3.53
CA VAL A 47 3.38 8.83 4.54
C VAL A 47 3.74 10.22 4.02
N TYR A 48 2.76 11.12 4.05
CA TYR A 48 2.90 12.49 3.59
C TYR A 48 2.46 13.46 4.68
N THR A 49 3.27 14.47 4.93
CA THR A 49 2.90 15.59 5.81
C THR A 49 3.75 16.82 5.48
N LYS A 50 3.18 18.02 5.69
CA LYS A 50 3.90 19.29 5.60
C LYS A 50 4.87 19.54 6.77
N ARG A 51 4.64 18.93 7.94
CA ARG A 51 5.43 19.20 9.15
C ARG A 51 5.76 17.90 9.89
N LEU A 52 7.04 17.55 9.94
CA LEU A 52 7.52 16.38 10.69
C LEU A 52 7.54 16.61 12.21
N LYS A 53 7.58 17.87 12.65
CA LYS A 53 7.60 18.27 14.07
C LYS A 53 6.48 19.27 14.35
N PRO A 54 5.20 18.84 14.35
CA PRO A 54 4.09 19.74 14.67
C PRO A 54 4.09 20.04 16.18
N THR A 55 3.58 21.21 16.56
CA THR A 55 3.45 21.60 17.98
C THR A 55 2.36 20.82 18.73
N ARG A 56 1.41 20.23 17.99
CA ARG A 56 0.33 19.35 18.47
C ARG A 56 0.16 18.16 17.53
N PRO A 57 -0.33 17.01 18.00
CA PRO A 57 -0.70 15.90 17.13
C PRO A 57 -1.63 16.35 16.00
N MET A 58 -1.39 15.86 14.79
CA MET A 58 -2.21 16.15 13.62
C MET A 58 -3.17 14.99 13.33
N PRO A 59 -4.36 15.26 12.76
CA PRO A 59 -5.24 14.20 12.27
C PRO A 59 -4.53 13.33 11.23
N VAL A 60 -4.80 12.02 11.29
CA VAL A 60 -4.26 11.04 10.35
C VAL A 60 -5.38 10.57 9.42
N LEU A 61 -5.18 10.75 8.12
CA LEU A 61 -6.07 10.25 7.07
C LEU A 61 -5.42 9.01 6.45
N VAL A 62 -6.13 7.88 6.48
CA VAL A 62 -5.64 6.64 5.86
C VAL A 62 -6.47 6.36 4.61
N TRP A 63 -5.81 6.35 3.45
CA TRP A 63 -6.43 6.09 2.16
C TRP A 63 -6.23 4.63 1.74
N VAL A 64 -7.35 3.94 1.56
CA VAL A 64 -7.43 2.59 0.99
C VAL A 64 -8.04 2.71 -0.40
N TYR A 65 -7.27 2.38 -1.43
CA TYR A 65 -7.76 2.49 -2.80
C TYR A 65 -8.81 1.42 -3.13
N GLY A 66 -9.74 1.78 -4.03
CA GLY A 66 -10.73 0.88 -4.61
C GLY A 66 -10.18 0.05 -5.77
N GLY A 67 -11.03 -0.44 -6.66
CA GLY A 67 -10.64 -1.31 -7.78
C GLY A 67 -11.07 -2.77 -7.62
N GLY A 68 -12.12 -3.00 -6.84
CA GLY A 68 -12.82 -4.29 -6.74
C GLY A 68 -11.94 -5.42 -6.23
N PHE A 69 -10.90 -5.11 -5.45
CA PHE A 69 -9.89 -6.05 -4.98
C PHE A 69 -9.06 -6.73 -6.09
N GLN A 70 -9.16 -6.28 -7.34
CA GLN A 70 -8.46 -6.87 -8.50
C GLN A 70 -7.37 -5.96 -9.08
N MET A 71 -7.53 -4.65 -8.94
CA MET A 71 -6.59 -3.64 -9.44
C MET A 71 -6.50 -2.45 -8.48
N GLY A 72 -5.44 -1.65 -8.58
CA GLY A 72 -5.19 -0.47 -7.75
C GLY A 72 -3.73 -0.34 -7.31
N GLU A 73 -3.36 0.82 -6.78
CA GLU A 73 -2.02 1.10 -6.27
C GLU A 73 -2.02 2.23 -5.24
N ALA A 74 -0.96 2.36 -4.44
CA ALA A 74 -0.84 3.45 -3.46
C ALA A 74 0.05 4.61 -3.92
N SER A 75 0.45 4.61 -5.20
CA SER A 75 1.47 5.53 -5.72
C SER A 75 0.96 6.96 -5.82
N ARG A 76 1.91 7.91 -5.77
CA ARG A 76 1.63 9.34 -5.99
C ARG A 76 1.05 9.61 -7.37
N ASP A 77 1.42 8.82 -8.38
CA ASP A 77 1.00 9.04 -9.77
C ASP A 77 -0.51 8.92 -9.93
N LEU A 78 -1.14 8.01 -9.17
CA LEU A 78 -2.60 7.85 -9.16
C LEU A 78 -3.29 8.56 -7.99
N TYR A 79 -2.64 8.58 -6.82
CA TYR A 79 -3.17 9.17 -5.59
C TYR A 79 -2.22 10.24 -5.05
N SER A 80 -2.09 11.34 -5.80
CA SER A 80 -1.19 12.43 -5.42
C SER A 80 -1.63 13.08 -4.11
N PRO A 81 -0.71 13.32 -3.16
CA PRO A 81 -1.04 13.94 -1.88
C PRO A 81 -1.24 15.46 -2.00
N ASP A 82 -0.93 16.06 -3.16
CA ASP A 82 -0.70 17.50 -3.31
C ASP A 82 -1.87 18.38 -2.81
N TYR A 83 -3.12 17.99 -3.07
CA TYR A 83 -4.29 18.71 -2.56
C TYR A 83 -4.51 18.50 -1.06
N ILE A 84 -4.35 17.27 -0.55
CA ILE A 84 -4.49 17.00 0.89
C ILE A 84 -3.38 17.68 1.68
N MET A 85 -2.20 17.81 1.09
CA MET A 85 -1.11 18.56 1.71
C MET A 85 -1.43 20.03 1.84
N MET A 86 -2.49 20.59 1.24
CA MET A 86 -2.94 21.96 1.56
C MET A 86 -3.35 22.10 3.03
N GLU A 87 -3.82 21.03 3.65
CA GLU A 87 -4.24 20.97 5.05
C GLU A 87 -3.13 20.56 6.03
N ASN A 88 -3.34 20.80 7.33
CA ASN A 88 -2.41 20.37 8.39
C ASN A 88 -2.75 18.94 8.88
N VAL A 89 -2.49 17.95 8.03
CA VAL A 89 -2.77 16.53 8.29
C VAL A 89 -1.55 15.64 8.03
N VAL A 90 -1.64 14.39 8.47
CA VAL A 90 -0.79 13.29 7.99
C VAL A 90 -1.65 12.43 7.06
N LEU A 91 -1.23 12.24 5.82
CA LEU A 91 -1.87 11.32 4.88
C LEU A 91 -1.04 10.04 4.78
N VAL A 92 -1.71 8.90 4.90
CA VAL A 92 -1.13 7.58 4.71
C VAL A 92 -1.84 6.90 3.55
N THR A 93 -1.12 6.50 2.51
CA THR A 93 -1.67 5.65 1.43
C THR A 93 -1.10 4.24 1.57
N ILE A 94 -1.95 3.22 1.55
CA ILE A 94 -1.51 1.82 1.79
C ILE A 94 -1.70 0.96 0.55
N ALA A 95 -0.76 0.04 0.31
CA ALA A 95 -0.91 -1.03 -0.66
C ALA A 95 -1.23 -2.36 0.01
N TYR A 96 -2.15 -3.10 -0.59
CA TYR A 96 -2.59 -4.43 -0.16
C TYR A 96 -2.59 -5.39 -1.35
N ARG A 97 -2.43 -6.69 -1.08
CA ARG A 97 -2.42 -7.73 -2.12
C ARG A 97 -3.76 -7.77 -2.86
N LEU A 98 -3.72 -8.11 -4.14
CA LEU A 98 -4.88 -8.08 -5.04
C LEU A 98 -5.16 -9.46 -5.63
N GLY A 99 -6.39 -9.64 -6.13
CA GLY A 99 -6.86 -10.84 -6.80
C GLY A 99 -6.64 -12.10 -5.96
N PRO A 100 -6.33 -13.25 -6.59
CA PRO A 100 -6.05 -14.49 -5.86
C PRO A 100 -4.90 -14.36 -4.86
N LEU A 101 -3.91 -13.50 -5.09
CA LEU A 101 -2.78 -13.33 -4.17
C LEU A 101 -3.19 -12.69 -2.83
N GLY A 102 -4.29 -11.93 -2.80
CA GLY A 102 -4.82 -11.29 -1.59
C GLY A 102 -6.07 -11.96 -1.01
N PHE A 103 -6.85 -12.67 -1.83
CA PHE A 103 -8.22 -13.09 -1.48
C PHE A 103 -8.54 -14.55 -1.82
N LEU A 104 -7.52 -15.38 -2.10
CA LEU A 104 -7.75 -16.82 -2.24
C LEU A 104 -8.25 -17.40 -0.92
N SER A 105 -9.35 -18.15 -0.98
CA SER A 105 -9.83 -19.01 0.10
C SER A 105 -10.02 -20.41 -0.47
N LEU A 106 -9.50 -21.42 0.24
CA LEU A 106 -9.65 -22.83 -0.13
C LEU A 106 -10.83 -23.50 0.58
N GLY A 107 -11.49 -22.81 1.51
CA GLY A 107 -12.66 -23.32 2.23
C GLY A 107 -12.36 -24.38 3.30
N ASP A 108 -11.09 -24.65 3.62
CA ASP A 108 -10.72 -25.56 4.70
C ASP A 108 -10.92 -24.86 6.05
N GLU A 109 -11.85 -25.37 6.88
CA GLU A 109 -12.28 -24.77 8.17
C GLU A 109 -11.22 -24.81 9.30
N GLY A 110 -9.94 -25.04 9.01
CA GLY A 110 -8.94 -25.45 10.01
C GLY A 110 -7.61 -24.68 10.06
N CYS A 111 -7.46 -23.56 9.36
CA CYS A 111 -6.19 -22.81 9.31
C CYS A 111 -6.40 -21.33 9.62
N ASP A 112 -6.82 -21.03 10.84
CA ASP A 112 -6.58 -19.73 11.50
C ASP A 112 -5.48 -19.89 12.56
#